data_AF-A0A935NX12-F1
#
_entry.id   AF-A0A935NX12-F1
#
_cell.length_a   1.000
_cell.length_b   1.000
_cell.length_c   1.000
_cell.angle_alpha   90.00
_cell.angle_beta   90.00
_cell.angle_gamma   90.00
#
_symmetry.space_group_name_H-M   'P 1'
#
loop_
_entity.id
_entity.type
_entity.pdbx_description
1 polymer ?
#
loop_
_entity_poly.entity_id
_entity_poly.type
_entity_poly.pdbx_seq_one_letter_code
_entity_poly.pdbx_strand_id
1 'polypeptide(L)'
;MRAQENDRALDQDVEPAQAHAQIEDPNRQLPEDLERRVAALQPGDPQALVTLVRLNPDFIDAILTQAAATAGNQTVSTAIDILMAAPATAAPAARGAAITPDYSVEGFDYDASVLTLEGGDVAGDHVRFITLYPELRHKVLNGLALAHPELLDEAMERLHRLEQARGIEDDEKKDTEQAAADAGSEAPVEAPAAQASAQEEAAWIVGAKRYNAAHEDQLEEFNRVTQGVCVGQDGVADPKLISDWQAAHGLQPDGRVGPKTVEAARHAAGIGTPIPMPEGDLGLE
;
A
#
# COMPACT_ATOMS: atom_id res chain seq x y z
N MET A 1 -18.97 77.06 -22.86
CA MET A 1 -17.49 77.19 -22.81
C MET A 1 -17.00 76.54 -21.51
N ARG A 2 -15.96 75.71 -21.61
CA ARG A 2 -15.39 74.75 -20.61
C ARG A 2 -16.22 73.46 -20.50
N ALA A 3 -15.88 72.32 -21.09
CA ALA A 3 -14.58 71.73 -21.46
C ALA A 3 -13.62 71.59 -20.29
N GLN A 4 -13.61 70.39 -19.66
CA GLN A 4 -12.44 69.70 -19.10
C GLN A 4 -12.92 68.31 -18.64
N GLU A 5 -12.67 67.26 -19.41
CA GLU A 5 -11.52 66.35 -19.21
C GLU A 5 -11.53 65.70 -17.82
N ASN A 6 -12.15 64.52 -17.75
CA ASN A 6 -11.76 63.52 -16.75
C ASN A 6 -11.66 62.16 -17.46
N ASP A 7 -10.82 62.16 -18.50
CA ASP A 7 -10.31 60.99 -19.19
C ASP A 7 -8.94 60.71 -18.54
N ARG A 8 -8.96 60.04 -17.40
CA ARG A 8 -7.75 59.60 -16.70
C ARG A 8 -7.81 58.10 -16.52
N ALA A 9 -7.40 57.43 -17.61
CA ALA A 9 -6.56 56.25 -17.61
C ALA A 9 -6.34 55.62 -16.23
N LEU A 10 -7.15 54.60 -15.92
CA LEU A 10 -6.73 53.47 -15.11
C LEU A 10 -6.21 52.42 -16.09
N ASP A 11 -5.04 52.73 -16.66
CA ASP A 11 -4.10 51.72 -17.13
C ASP A 11 -3.66 50.98 -15.86
N GLN A 12 -4.40 49.92 -15.51
CA GLN A 12 -3.91 48.97 -14.54
C GLN A 12 -2.80 48.22 -15.24
N ASP A 13 -1.56 48.68 -14.99
CA ASP A 13 -0.35 47.89 -15.08
C ASP A 13 -0.59 46.56 -14.37
N VAL A 14 -1.09 45.58 -15.12
CA VAL A 14 -0.96 44.18 -14.77
C VAL A 14 0.52 43.89 -14.94
N GLU A 15 1.27 44.10 -13.86
CA GLU A 15 2.60 43.51 -13.71
C GLU A 15 2.45 42.04 -14.11
N PRO A 16 3.13 41.57 -15.18
CA PRO A 16 3.21 40.15 -15.40
C PRO A 16 3.91 39.61 -14.15
N ALA A 17 3.18 38.81 -13.37
CA ALA A 17 3.76 38.01 -12.31
C ALA A 17 4.96 37.28 -12.92
N GLN A 18 6.14 37.87 -12.72
CA GLN A 18 7.40 37.23 -12.97
C GLN A 18 7.42 36.13 -11.93
N ALA A 19 6.86 34.98 -12.32
CA ALA A 19 7.26 33.69 -11.80
C ALA A 19 8.76 33.64 -12.02
N HIS A 20 9.49 34.21 -11.06
CA HIS A 20 10.88 33.93 -10.82
C HIS A 20 10.93 32.42 -10.63
N ALA A 21 11.12 31.70 -11.73
CA ALA A 21 11.90 30.48 -11.70
C ALA A 21 13.20 30.92 -11.02
N GLN A 22 13.27 30.69 -9.70
CA GLN A 22 14.51 30.75 -8.96
C GLN A 22 15.46 29.91 -9.80
N ILE A 23 16.43 30.59 -10.42
CA ILE A 23 17.53 29.92 -11.10
C ILE A 23 18.19 29.14 -9.98
N GLU A 24 17.87 27.85 -9.89
CA GLU A 24 18.36 26.95 -8.86
C GLU A 24 19.88 27.02 -8.92
N ASP A 25 20.47 27.39 -7.78
CA ASP A 25 21.91 27.53 -7.66
C ASP A 25 22.53 26.17 -8.03
N PRO A 26 23.30 26.08 -9.13
CA PRO A 26 23.90 24.82 -9.56
C PRO A 26 24.94 24.31 -8.55
N ASN A 27 25.28 25.11 -7.53
CA ASN A 27 26.12 24.74 -6.40
C ASN A 27 25.32 24.48 -5.12
N ARG A 28 24.03 24.14 -5.20
CA ARG A 28 23.26 23.71 -4.04
C ARG A 28 23.95 22.50 -3.40
N GLN A 29 24.50 22.72 -2.21
CA GLN A 29 25.18 21.67 -1.44
C GLN A 29 24.19 20.52 -1.18
N LEU A 30 24.68 19.29 -1.28
CA LEU A 30 23.90 18.12 -0.97
C LEU A 30 23.58 18.13 0.54
N PRO A 31 22.35 17.78 0.94
CA PRO A 31 22.04 17.43 2.31
C PRO A 31 23.02 16.37 2.85
N GLU A 32 23.43 16.48 4.11
CA GLU A 32 24.46 15.63 4.74
C GLU A 32 24.08 14.13 4.71
N ASP A 33 22.80 13.80 4.74
CA ASP A 33 22.31 12.43 4.57
C ASP A 33 22.52 11.92 3.13
N LEU A 34 22.27 12.74 2.12
CA LEU A 34 22.52 12.39 0.72
C LEU A 34 24.01 12.28 0.44
N GLU A 35 24.84 13.16 0.99
CA GLU A 35 26.30 13.07 0.88
C GLU A 35 26.81 11.73 1.40
N ARG A 36 26.35 11.30 2.58
CA ARG A 36 26.72 9.99 3.16
C ARG A 36 26.28 8.82 2.27
N ARG A 37 25.08 8.89 1.69
CA ARG A 37 24.57 7.85 0.79
C ARG A 37 25.36 7.77 -0.51
N VAL A 38 25.73 8.92 -1.10
CA VAL A 38 26.57 8.95 -2.31
C VAL A 38 28.01 8.51 -2.01
N ALA A 39 28.54 8.84 -0.83
CA ALA A 39 29.84 8.38 -0.37
C ALA A 39 29.89 6.86 -0.09
N ALA A 40 28.75 6.26 0.26
CA ALA A 40 28.63 4.81 0.47
C ALA A 40 28.50 4.00 -0.83
N LEU A 41 28.32 4.65 -1.99
CA LEU A 41 28.23 3.96 -3.27
C LEU A 41 29.53 3.22 -3.60
N GLN A 42 29.42 1.92 -3.85
CA GLN A 42 30.53 1.11 -4.33
C GLN A 42 30.77 1.37 -5.82
N PRO A 43 32.04 1.40 -6.28
CA PRO A 43 32.34 1.38 -7.70
C PRO A 43 31.67 0.18 -8.39
N GLY A 44 31.01 0.43 -9.53
CA GLY A 44 30.30 -0.61 -10.29
C GLY A 44 28.83 -0.85 -9.93
N ASP A 45 28.22 -0.06 -9.04
CA ASP A 45 26.78 -0.14 -8.75
C ASP A 45 25.97 1.04 -9.34
N PRO A 46 25.61 1.00 -10.65
CA PRO A 46 24.84 2.05 -11.28
C PRO A 46 23.36 2.07 -10.84
N GLN A 47 22.82 0.97 -10.31
CA GLN A 47 21.39 0.88 -9.93
C GLN A 47 21.10 1.63 -8.63
N ALA A 48 22.02 1.54 -7.66
CA ALA A 48 21.93 2.36 -6.44
C ALA A 48 21.97 3.86 -6.79
N LEU A 49 22.84 4.26 -7.73
CA LEU A 49 22.90 5.65 -8.21
C LEU A 49 21.62 6.08 -8.92
N VAL A 50 21.06 5.26 -9.82
CA VAL A 50 19.76 5.53 -10.48
C VAL A 50 18.64 5.73 -9.46
N THR A 51 18.62 4.90 -8.41
CA THR A 51 17.62 4.99 -7.34
C THR A 51 17.75 6.31 -6.58
N LEU A 52 18.98 6.72 -6.22
CA LEU A 52 19.23 7.99 -5.55
C LEU A 52 18.79 9.19 -6.41
N VAL A 53 19.11 9.17 -7.72
CA VAL A 53 18.74 10.23 -8.67
C VAL A 53 17.22 10.34 -8.83
N ARG A 54 16.49 9.21 -8.89
CA ARG A 54 15.02 9.20 -9.01
C ARG A 54 14.31 9.70 -7.75
N LEU A 55 14.85 9.38 -6.57
CA LEU A 55 14.28 9.82 -5.30
C LEU A 55 14.56 11.32 -5.02
N ASN A 56 15.56 11.92 -5.67
CA ASN A 56 16.02 13.28 -5.37
C ASN A 56 16.25 14.08 -6.67
N PRO A 57 15.18 14.40 -7.42
CA PRO A 57 15.29 15.07 -8.73
C PRO A 57 15.83 16.51 -8.64
N ASP A 58 15.77 17.14 -7.47
CA ASP A 58 16.30 18.50 -7.27
C ASP A 58 17.83 18.53 -7.10
N PHE A 59 18.48 17.37 -6.96
CA PHE A 59 19.90 17.25 -6.65
C PHE A 59 20.68 16.42 -7.69
N ILE A 60 20.14 16.23 -8.90
CA ILE A 60 20.71 15.32 -9.90
C ILE A 60 22.17 15.69 -10.21
N ASP A 61 22.45 16.95 -10.55
CA ASP A 61 23.80 17.38 -10.93
C ASP A 61 24.80 17.21 -9.78
N ALA A 62 24.38 17.53 -8.54
CA ALA A 62 25.22 17.39 -7.37
C ALA A 62 25.49 15.91 -7.03
N ILE A 63 24.46 15.05 -7.12
CA ILE A 63 24.58 13.59 -6.93
C ILE A 63 25.53 12.98 -7.97
N LEU A 64 25.35 13.31 -9.25
CA LEU A 64 26.19 12.76 -10.32
C LEU A 64 27.64 13.25 -10.23
N THR A 65 27.84 14.53 -9.87
CA THR A 65 29.18 15.10 -9.65
C THR A 65 29.90 14.39 -8.52
N GLN A 66 29.24 14.20 -7.38
CA GLN A 66 29.83 13.53 -6.23
C GLN A 66 30.06 12.03 -6.50
N ALA A 67 29.11 11.36 -7.16
CA ALA A 67 29.24 9.95 -7.54
C ALA A 67 30.39 9.71 -8.54
N ALA A 68 30.68 10.66 -9.42
CA ALA A 68 31.83 10.57 -10.32
C ALA A 68 33.15 10.54 -9.54
N ALA A 69 33.23 11.28 -8.43
CA ALA A 69 34.41 11.30 -7.56
C ALA A 69 34.56 10.03 -6.70
N THR A 70 33.45 9.42 -6.26
CA THR A 70 33.47 8.26 -5.35
C THR A 70 33.36 6.91 -6.08
N ALA A 71 32.36 6.74 -6.94
CA ALA A 71 32.06 5.48 -7.64
C ALA A 71 32.71 5.39 -9.03
N GLY A 72 33.13 6.53 -9.59
CA GLY A 72 33.85 6.62 -10.87
C GLY A 72 32.95 6.91 -12.09
N ASN A 73 33.56 7.51 -13.12
CA ASN A 73 32.85 7.99 -14.32
C ASN A 73 32.08 6.90 -15.09
N GLN A 74 32.55 5.64 -15.06
CA GLN A 74 31.90 4.53 -15.75
C GLN A 74 30.54 4.16 -15.10
N THR A 75 30.47 4.21 -13.77
CA THR A 75 29.21 3.99 -13.04
C THR A 75 28.22 5.10 -13.34
N VAL A 76 28.67 6.35 -13.37
CA VAL A 76 27.85 7.51 -13.73
C VAL A 76 27.31 7.41 -15.16
N SER A 77 28.16 7.09 -16.14
CA SER A 77 27.72 6.93 -17.54
C SER A 77 26.66 5.83 -17.67
N THR A 78 26.90 4.66 -17.04
CA THR A 78 25.93 3.55 -17.06
C THR A 78 24.60 3.93 -16.40
N ALA A 79 24.65 4.66 -15.28
CA ALA A 79 23.46 5.14 -14.59
C ALA A 79 22.65 6.13 -15.46
N ILE A 80 23.33 7.04 -16.17
CA ILE A 80 22.69 7.96 -17.13
C ILE A 80 22.07 7.17 -18.29
N ASP A 81 22.75 6.18 -18.84
CA ASP A 81 22.20 5.32 -19.89
C ASP A 81 20.92 4.59 -19.43
N ILE A 82 20.89 4.09 -18.19
CA ILE A 82 19.70 3.46 -17.59
C ILE A 82 18.57 4.47 -17.40
N LEU A 83 18.88 5.71 -16.98
CA LEU A 83 17.88 6.78 -16.83
C LEU A 83 17.30 7.21 -18.19
N MET A 84 18.13 7.28 -19.23
CA MET A 84 17.72 7.65 -20.58
C MET A 84 17.03 6.52 -21.35
N ALA A 85 17.34 5.26 -21.05
CA ALA A 85 16.75 4.08 -21.69
C ALA A 85 15.27 3.84 -21.29
N ALA A 86 14.68 4.67 -20.43
CA ALA A 86 13.26 4.58 -20.10
C ALA A 86 12.41 5.43 -21.06
N PRO A 87 11.48 4.81 -21.81
CA PRO A 87 10.06 5.01 -21.46
C PRO A 87 9.15 3.77 -21.62
N ALA A 88 8.10 3.74 -20.78
CA ALA A 88 6.82 3.02 -20.86
C ALA A 88 6.78 1.51 -21.25
N THR A 89 6.11 0.72 -20.39
CA THR A 89 5.64 -0.66 -20.61
C THR A 89 6.71 -1.75 -20.75
N ALA A 90 6.99 -2.44 -19.65
CA ALA A 90 7.04 -3.90 -19.59
C ALA A 90 7.14 -4.35 -18.13
N ALA A 91 6.09 -5.01 -17.65
CA ALA A 91 6.19 -5.95 -16.54
C ALA A 91 7.29 -6.98 -16.88
N PRO A 92 8.31 -7.19 -16.03
CA PRO A 92 9.35 -8.15 -16.32
C PRO A 92 8.85 -9.56 -15.99
N ALA A 93 8.68 -10.38 -17.02
CA ALA A 93 8.73 -11.82 -16.88
C ALA A 93 10.11 -12.23 -16.35
N ALA A 94 10.12 -12.79 -15.14
CA ALA A 94 11.05 -13.78 -14.60
C ALA A 94 12.51 -13.76 -15.11
N ARG A 95 13.41 -13.15 -14.32
CA ARG A 95 14.54 -13.83 -13.65
C ARG A 95 15.45 -12.83 -12.92
N GLY A 96 15.59 -13.02 -11.61
CA GLY A 96 16.83 -12.69 -10.87
C GLY A 96 16.87 -11.34 -10.15
N ALA A 97 16.47 -11.35 -8.88
CA ALA A 97 17.01 -10.56 -7.77
C ALA A 97 17.18 -9.03 -7.96
N ALA A 98 16.12 -8.28 -7.68
CA ALA A 98 16.20 -6.93 -7.12
C ALA A 98 15.05 -6.78 -6.10
N ILE A 99 15.39 -6.49 -4.84
CA ILE A 99 14.45 -6.32 -3.73
C ILE A 99 13.69 -5.01 -3.94
N THR A 100 12.47 -5.10 -4.45
CA THR A 100 11.43 -4.11 -4.17
C THR A 100 10.76 -4.56 -2.88
N PRO A 101 10.67 -3.74 -1.81
CA PRO A 101 9.88 -4.13 -0.65
C PRO A 101 8.42 -4.19 -1.08
N ASP A 102 7.99 -5.41 -1.34
CA ASP A 102 6.59 -5.78 -1.43
C ASP A 102 6.03 -5.66 -0.01
N TYR A 103 5.41 -4.52 0.29
CA TYR A 103 4.71 -4.30 1.56
C TYR A 103 3.38 -5.06 1.64
N SER A 104 3.12 -5.98 0.71
CA SER A 104 2.05 -6.97 0.85
C SER A 104 2.29 -7.78 2.12
N VAL A 105 1.21 -8.11 2.82
CA VAL A 105 1.26 -8.89 4.07
C VAL A 105 2.07 -10.17 3.87
N GLU A 106 2.04 -10.80 2.69
CA GLU A 106 2.76 -12.05 2.38
C GLU A 106 4.26 -11.88 2.07
N GLY A 107 4.72 -10.68 1.71
CA GLY A 107 6.12 -10.39 1.35
C GLY A 107 6.92 -9.66 2.44
N PHE A 108 6.32 -9.35 3.58
CA PHE A 108 6.97 -8.62 4.67
C PHE A 108 8.07 -9.48 5.32
N ASP A 109 9.29 -9.31 4.85
CA ASP A 109 10.50 -9.83 5.47
C ASP A 109 10.91 -8.90 6.62
N TYR A 110 10.73 -9.40 7.84
CA TYR A 110 11.05 -8.68 9.06
C TYR A 110 12.55 -8.35 9.14
N ASP A 111 13.41 -9.25 8.67
CA ASP A 111 14.86 -9.04 8.70
C ASP A 111 15.26 -7.86 7.79
N ALA A 112 14.63 -7.72 6.62
CA ALA A 112 14.88 -6.60 5.70
C ALA A 112 14.33 -5.25 6.20
N SER A 113 13.19 -5.24 6.90
CA SER A 113 12.61 -4.01 7.48
C SER A 113 13.32 -3.53 8.74
N VAL A 114 13.88 -4.44 9.55
CA VAL A 114 14.65 -4.06 10.76
C VAL A 114 16.04 -3.56 10.40
N LEU A 115 16.68 -4.11 9.36
CA LEU A 115 18.03 -3.72 8.95
C LEU A 115 18.15 -2.29 8.38
N THR A 116 17.04 -1.58 8.17
CA THR A 116 17.06 -0.18 7.72
C THR A 116 16.92 0.84 8.85
N LEU A 117 16.64 0.41 10.08
CA LEU A 117 16.53 1.28 11.26
C LEU A 117 17.83 1.27 12.08
N GLU A 118 18.96 1.56 11.43
CA GLU A 118 20.23 1.70 12.14
C GLU A 118 20.35 3.10 12.77
N GLY A 119 20.10 3.16 14.08
CA GLY A 119 20.37 4.32 14.95
C GLY A 119 19.12 5.12 15.33
N GLY A 120 18.62 4.93 16.56
CA GLY A 120 17.48 5.70 17.08
C GLY A 120 16.66 4.98 18.14
N ASP A 121 15.46 5.50 18.39
CA ASP A 121 14.44 4.92 19.26
C ASP A 121 13.70 3.79 18.52
N VAL A 122 14.37 2.65 18.40
CA VAL A 122 13.90 1.48 17.61
C VAL A 122 12.50 1.04 18.02
N ALA A 123 12.19 1.01 19.33
CA ALA A 123 10.85 0.70 19.81
C ALA A 123 9.81 1.73 19.32
N GLY A 124 10.16 3.01 19.31
CA GLY A 124 9.34 4.09 18.76
C GLY A 124 9.07 3.94 17.26
N ASP A 125 10.07 3.54 16.48
CA ASP A 125 9.91 3.33 15.03
C ASP A 125 9.00 2.14 14.72
N HIS A 126 9.13 1.04 15.48
CA HIS A 126 8.21 -0.11 15.37
C HIS A 126 6.78 0.28 15.74
N VAL A 127 6.59 1.03 16.83
CA VAL A 127 5.27 1.54 17.25
C VAL A 127 4.66 2.44 16.18
N ARG A 128 5.46 3.33 15.58
CA ARG A 128 5.02 4.20 14.48
C ARG A 128 4.63 3.36 13.27
N PHE A 129 5.43 2.35 12.90
CA PHE A 129 5.13 1.46 11.78
C PHE A 129 3.83 0.68 12.01
N ILE A 130 3.63 0.12 13.20
CA ILE A 130 2.39 -0.60 13.57
C ILE A 130 1.17 0.35 13.53
N THR A 131 1.35 1.62 13.89
CA THR A 131 0.27 2.62 13.84
C THR A 131 -0.11 2.97 12.39
N LEU A 132 0.86 3.00 11.47
CA LEU A 132 0.64 3.25 10.05
C LEU A 132 0.05 2.03 9.32
N TYR A 133 0.44 0.83 9.74
CA TYR A 133 0.08 -0.44 9.12
C TYR A 133 -0.49 -1.43 10.16
N PRO A 134 -1.72 -1.21 10.66
CA PRO A 134 -2.30 -2.01 11.75
C PRO A 134 -2.47 -3.49 11.38
N GLU A 135 -2.64 -3.81 10.09
CA GLU A 135 -2.70 -5.19 9.58
C GLU A 135 -1.37 -5.95 9.74
N LEU A 136 -0.24 -5.24 9.79
CA LEU A 136 1.09 -5.83 10.00
C LEU A 136 1.46 -5.96 11.48
N ARG A 137 0.62 -5.44 12.41
CA ARG A 137 0.89 -5.44 13.87
C ARG A 137 1.40 -6.79 14.37
N HIS A 138 0.71 -7.87 14.02
CA HIS A 138 1.06 -9.19 14.53
C HIS A 138 2.42 -9.66 14.00
N LYS A 139 2.73 -9.41 12.72
CA LYS A 139 3.99 -9.80 12.11
C LYS A 139 5.17 -9.01 12.66
N VAL A 140 5.00 -7.69 12.80
CA VAL A 140 6.02 -6.81 13.38
C VAL A 140 6.31 -7.19 14.83
N LEU A 141 5.29 -7.47 15.63
CA LEU A 141 5.48 -7.89 17.02
C LEU A 141 6.11 -9.30 17.12
N ASN A 142 5.74 -10.25 16.25
CA ASN A 142 6.37 -11.58 16.23
C ASN A 142 7.84 -11.51 15.82
N GLY A 143 8.16 -10.73 14.79
CA GLY A 143 9.55 -10.51 14.41
C GLY A 143 10.34 -9.82 15.52
N LEU A 144 9.75 -8.83 16.20
CA LEU A 144 10.38 -8.13 17.32
C LEU A 144 10.62 -9.07 18.49
N ALA A 145 9.68 -9.98 18.79
CA ALA A 145 9.84 -11.01 19.80
C ALA A 145 11.01 -11.97 19.50
N LEU A 146 11.24 -12.27 18.22
CA LEU A 146 12.31 -13.18 17.78
C LEU A 146 13.69 -12.49 17.74
N ALA A 147 13.75 -11.25 17.24
CA ALA A 147 15.01 -10.53 17.03
C ALA A 147 15.47 -9.73 18.26
N HIS A 148 14.54 -9.05 18.95
CA HIS A 148 14.82 -8.12 20.05
C HIS A 148 13.74 -8.23 21.14
N PRO A 149 13.70 -9.35 21.89
CA PRO A 149 12.67 -9.59 22.90
C PRO A 149 12.61 -8.50 23.98
N GLU A 150 13.73 -7.83 24.28
CA GLU A 150 13.80 -6.72 25.22
C GLU A 150 13.02 -5.47 24.75
N LEU A 151 12.87 -5.28 23.43
CA LEU A 151 12.12 -4.16 22.85
C LEU A 151 10.63 -4.47 22.70
N LEU A 152 10.24 -5.75 22.76
CA LEU A 152 8.86 -6.17 22.60
C LEU A 152 7.96 -5.59 23.70
N ASP A 153 8.38 -5.72 24.96
CA ASP A 153 7.61 -5.24 26.10
C ASP A 153 7.45 -3.71 26.04
N GLU A 154 8.53 -2.99 25.68
CA GLU A 154 8.50 -1.54 25.52
C GLU A 154 7.60 -1.09 24.35
N ALA A 155 7.70 -1.75 23.19
CA ALA A 155 6.87 -1.46 22.04
C ALA A 155 5.39 -1.73 22.34
N MET A 156 5.07 -2.84 23.02
CA MET A 156 3.70 -3.15 23.43
C MET A 156 3.15 -2.14 24.45
N GLU A 157 3.94 -1.73 25.45
CA GLU A 157 3.52 -0.74 26.44
C GLU A 157 3.23 0.61 25.78
N ARG A 158 4.10 1.06 24.88
CA ARG A 158 3.91 2.30 24.12
C ARG A 158 2.69 2.22 23.21
N LEU A 159 2.46 1.09 22.54
CA LEU A 159 1.27 0.90 21.71
C LEU A 159 -0.02 0.98 22.55
N HIS A 160 -0.02 0.32 23.72
CA HIS A 160 -1.16 0.38 24.64
C HIS A 160 -1.42 1.79 25.16
N ARG A 161 -0.35 2.55 25.45
CA ARG A 161 -0.46 3.95 25.86
C ARG A 161 -1.07 4.83 24.76
N LEU A 162 -0.72 4.60 23.50
CA LEU A 162 -1.33 5.29 22.35
C LEU A 162 -2.81 4.91 22.17
N GLU A 163 -3.15 3.63 22.34
CA GLU A 163 -4.55 3.16 22.28
C GLU A 163 -5.39 3.77 23.41
N GLN A 164 -4.85 3.84 24.65
CA GLN A 164 -5.52 4.51 25.77
C GLN A 164 -5.70 6.01 25.52
N ALA A 165 -4.66 6.70 25.04
CA ALA A 165 -4.75 8.13 24.74
C ALA A 165 -5.83 8.42 23.69
N ARG A 166 -5.94 7.58 22.65
CA ARG A 166 -6.95 7.70 21.60
C ARG A 166 -8.36 7.40 22.09
N GLY A 167 -8.51 6.43 23.01
CA GLY A 167 -9.81 6.10 23.61
C GLY A 167 -10.38 7.19 24.53
N ILE A 168 -9.54 8.04 25.12
CA ILE A 168 -9.98 9.18 25.94
C ILE A 168 -10.60 10.28 25.07
N GLU A 169 -10.15 10.45 23.82
CA GLU A 169 -10.68 11.47 22.90
C GLU A 169 -12.08 11.15 22.36
N ASP A 170 -12.44 9.87 22.23
CA ASP A 170 -13.75 9.44 21.75
C ASP A 170 -14.86 9.57 22.81
N ASP A 171 -14.52 9.45 24.11
CA ASP A 171 -15.48 9.64 25.21
C ASP A 171 -15.74 11.14 25.47
N GLU A 172 -14.72 12.02 25.35
CA GLU A 172 -14.88 13.47 25.55
C GLU A 172 -15.69 14.18 24.45
N LYS A 173 -15.68 13.64 23.22
CA LYS A 173 -16.56 14.14 22.14
C LYS A 173 -18.02 13.75 22.32
N LYS A 174 -18.30 12.63 22.99
CA LYS A 174 -19.67 12.14 23.17
C LYS A 174 -20.45 12.98 24.18
N ASP A 175 -19.77 13.54 25.16
CA ASP A 175 -20.38 14.44 26.16
C ASP A 175 -20.54 15.89 25.64
N THR A 176 -19.81 16.29 24.61
CA THR A 176 -19.90 17.65 24.05
C THR A 176 -20.97 17.76 22.94
N GLU A 177 -21.27 16.68 22.21
CA GLU A 177 -22.29 16.69 21.16
C GLU A 177 -23.73 16.50 21.68
N GLN A 178 -23.90 16.08 22.94
CA GLN A 178 -25.22 15.96 23.57
C GLN A 178 -25.71 17.27 24.23
N ALA A 179 -24.91 18.34 24.19
CA ALA A 179 -25.27 19.66 24.72
C ALA A 179 -25.69 20.69 23.64
N ALA A 180 -25.63 20.35 22.36
CA ALA A 180 -25.92 21.29 21.25
C ALA A 180 -27.10 20.85 20.35
N ALA A 181 -27.97 19.95 20.82
CA ALA A 181 -29.19 19.55 20.13
C ALA A 181 -30.45 20.16 20.78
N ASP A 182 -30.47 21.49 20.94
CA ASP A 182 -31.72 22.25 21.14
C ASP A 182 -31.59 23.65 20.50
N ALA A 183 -31.60 23.69 19.16
CA ALA A 183 -32.08 24.84 18.38
C ALA A 183 -32.14 24.52 16.88
N GLY A 184 -33.35 24.56 16.31
CA GLY A 184 -33.58 25.22 15.01
C GLY A 184 -33.28 24.44 13.73
N SER A 185 -34.36 23.92 13.15
CA SER A 185 -34.52 23.40 11.78
C SER A 185 -34.01 24.34 10.66
N GLU A 186 -33.36 23.80 9.63
CA GLU A 186 -33.77 23.86 8.20
C GLU A 186 -32.89 22.94 7.32
N ALA A 187 -33.54 22.28 6.34
CA ALA A 187 -33.02 21.19 5.51
C ALA A 187 -31.86 21.57 4.55
N PRO A 188 -31.03 20.60 4.13
CA PRO A 188 -31.27 19.95 2.82
C PRO A 188 -31.37 18.41 2.92
N VAL A 189 -32.39 17.87 2.26
CA VAL A 189 -32.71 16.44 2.13
C VAL A 189 -32.17 15.96 0.78
N GLU A 190 -31.01 15.29 0.78
CA GLU A 190 -30.42 14.41 -0.26
C GLU A 190 -28.91 14.30 0.10
N ALA A 191 -28.26 13.19 0.46
CA ALA A 191 -28.52 11.77 0.31
C ALA A 191 -27.75 10.96 1.39
N PRO A 192 -28.41 10.26 2.33
CA PRO A 192 -27.73 9.40 3.30
C PRO A 192 -27.56 7.93 2.84
N ALA A 193 -28.27 7.51 1.79
CA ALA A 193 -28.37 6.09 1.43
C ALA A 193 -27.07 5.49 0.84
N ALA A 194 -26.25 6.29 0.15
CA ALA A 194 -25.04 5.81 -0.52
C ALA A 194 -23.85 5.54 0.43
N GLN A 195 -23.82 6.19 1.60
CA GLN A 195 -22.74 6.03 2.57
C GLN A 195 -22.92 4.77 3.42
N ALA A 196 -24.17 4.42 3.76
CA ALA A 196 -24.48 3.20 4.50
C ALA A 196 -24.12 1.94 3.70
N SER A 197 -24.40 1.91 2.38
CA SER A 197 -24.05 0.78 1.52
C SER A 197 -22.54 0.59 1.36
N ALA A 198 -21.76 1.68 1.30
CA ALA A 198 -20.31 1.60 1.18
C ALA A 198 -19.65 1.08 2.47
N GLN A 199 -20.20 1.44 3.64
CA GLN A 199 -19.71 0.96 4.93
C GLN A 199 -20.04 -0.52 5.16
N GLU A 200 -21.24 -0.96 4.76
CA GLU A 200 -21.63 -2.37 4.79
C GLU A 200 -20.79 -3.20 3.82
N GLU A 201 -20.52 -2.67 2.63
CA GLU A 201 -19.61 -3.26 1.64
C GLU A 201 -18.19 -3.46 2.22
N ALA A 202 -17.66 -2.45 2.90
CA ALA A 202 -16.36 -2.56 3.55
C ALA A 202 -16.36 -3.60 4.69
N ALA A 203 -17.42 -3.63 5.51
CA ALA A 203 -17.50 -4.54 6.65
C ALA A 203 -17.55 -6.02 6.25
N TRP A 204 -18.32 -6.39 5.21
CA TRP A 204 -18.37 -7.79 4.78
C TRP A 204 -17.06 -8.25 4.13
N ILE A 205 -16.39 -7.38 3.35
CA ILE A 205 -15.08 -7.68 2.74
C ILE A 205 -14.05 -7.98 3.83
N VAL A 206 -13.98 -7.15 4.88
CA VAL A 206 -13.07 -7.36 6.01
C VAL A 206 -13.38 -8.69 6.70
N GLY A 207 -14.67 -9.00 6.91
CA GLY A 207 -15.09 -10.28 7.50
C GLY A 207 -14.73 -11.50 6.65
N ALA A 208 -14.91 -11.41 5.33
CA ALA A 208 -14.57 -12.48 4.38
C ALA A 208 -13.06 -12.69 4.30
N LYS A 209 -12.25 -11.62 4.20
CA LYS A 209 -10.78 -11.71 4.25
C LYS A 209 -10.29 -12.40 5.53
N ARG A 210 -10.82 -12.00 6.68
CA ARG A 210 -10.46 -12.62 7.97
C ARG A 210 -10.83 -14.10 8.02
N TYR A 211 -11.99 -14.47 7.49
CA TYR A 211 -12.39 -15.88 7.42
C TYR A 211 -11.45 -16.69 6.53
N ASN A 212 -11.16 -16.19 5.32
CA ASN A 212 -10.28 -16.87 4.36
C ASN A 212 -8.86 -17.01 4.90
N ALA A 213 -8.33 -15.98 5.57
CA ALA A 213 -7.03 -16.03 6.25
C ALA A 213 -6.98 -17.08 7.38
N ALA A 214 -8.10 -17.34 8.05
CA ALA A 214 -8.19 -18.39 9.07
C ALA A 214 -8.38 -19.81 8.49
N HIS A 215 -8.67 -19.92 7.19
CA HIS A 215 -8.93 -21.17 6.48
C HIS A 215 -8.03 -21.30 5.24
N GLU A 216 -6.73 -21.04 5.44
CA GLU A 216 -5.72 -21.02 4.38
C GLU A 216 -5.71 -22.31 3.55
N ASP A 217 -5.80 -23.48 4.19
CA ASP A 217 -5.85 -24.79 3.50
C ASP A 217 -7.00 -24.88 2.47
N GLN A 218 -8.17 -24.31 2.80
CA GLN A 218 -9.34 -24.33 1.92
C GLN A 218 -9.16 -23.34 0.78
N LEU A 219 -8.54 -22.19 1.06
CA LEU A 219 -8.23 -21.17 0.09
C LEU A 219 -7.17 -21.65 -0.92
N GLU A 220 -6.11 -22.31 -0.44
CA GLU A 220 -5.06 -22.89 -1.27
C GLU A 220 -5.64 -23.97 -2.19
N GLU A 221 -6.46 -24.88 -1.64
CA GLU A 221 -7.13 -25.91 -2.42
C GLU A 221 -8.04 -25.31 -3.49
N PHE A 222 -8.85 -24.31 -3.12
CA PHE A 222 -9.73 -23.61 -4.05
C PHE A 222 -8.93 -22.91 -5.16
N ASN A 223 -7.88 -22.18 -4.81
CA ASN A 223 -7.03 -21.48 -5.78
C ASN A 223 -6.31 -22.46 -6.71
N ARG A 224 -5.83 -23.59 -6.18
CA ARG A 224 -5.22 -24.66 -6.97
C ARG A 224 -6.19 -25.22 -8.01
N VAL A 225 -7.42 -25.51 -7.59
CA VAL A 225 -8.46 -26.14 -8.44
C VAL A 225 -9.02 -25.14 -9.46
N THR A 226 -9.18 -23.87 -9.06
CA THR A 226 -9.67 -22.78 -9.93
C THR A 226 -8.55 -22.08 -10.70
N GLN A 227 -7.31 -22.52 -10.59
CA GLN A 227 -6.13 -21.91 -11.21
C GLN A 227 -5.94 -20.42 -10.86
N GLY A 228 -6.35 -20.01 -9.66
CA GLY A 228 -6.21 -18.65 -9.16
C GLY A 228 -7.14 -17.63 -9.84
N VAL A 229 -8.24 -18.05 -10.47
CA VAL A 229 -9.19 -17.15 -11.15
C VAL A 229 -9.77 -16.07 -10.23
N CYS A 230 -9.83 -16.32 -8.91
CA CYS A 230 -10.36 -15.36 -7.92
C CYS A 230 -9.26 -14.62 -7.13
N VAL A 231 -8.02 -14.67 -7.61
CA VAL A 231 -6.89 -13.96 -7.02
C VAL A 231 -6.78 -12.58 -7.66
N GLY A 232 -6.67 -11.55 -6.83
CA GLY A 232 -6.51 -10.16 -7.27
C GLY A 232 -5.13 -9.91 -7.90
N GLN A 233 -4.93 -8.68 -8.37
CA GLN A 233 -3.62 -8.25 -8.90
C GLN A 233 -2.50 -8.27 -7.85
N ASP A 234 -2.89 -8.20 -6.58
CA ASP A 234 -2.03 -8.27 -5.39
C ASP A 234 -1.62 -9.70 -5.03
N GLY A 235 -2.08 -10.73 -5.77
CA GLY A 235 -1.80 -12.12 -5.45
C GLY A 235 -2.63 -12.66 -4.28
N VAL A 236 -3.50 -11.83 -3.69
CA VAL A 236 -4.36 -12.20 -2.57
C VAL A 236 -5.76 -12.53 -3.09
N ALA A 237 -6.44 -13.46 -2.43
CA ALA A 237 -7.81 -13.79 -2.80
C ALA A 237 -8.75 -12.59 -2.59
N ASP A 238 -9.45 -12.19 -3.65
CA ASP A 238 -10.40 -11.07 -3.60
C ASP A 238 -11.80 -11.59 -3.21
N PRO A 239 -12.37 -11.18 -2.05
CA PRO A 239 -13.70 -11.60 -1.66
C PRO A 239 -14.79 -11.28 -2.68
N LYS A 240 -14.63 -10.23 -3.50
CA LYS A 240 -15.58 -9.90 -4.56
C LYS A 240 -15.56 -10.93 -5.67
N LEU A 241 -14.37 -11.29 -6.16
CA LEU A 241 -14.22 -12.31 -7.19
C LEU A 241 -14.70 -13.68 -6.70
N ILE A 242 -14.43 -14.03 -5.43
CA ILE A 242 -14.94 -15.26 -4.82
C ILE A 242 -16.48 -15.22 -4.76
N SER A 243 -17.06 -14.10 -4.35
CA SER A 243 -18.50 -13.91 -4.26
C SER A 243 -19.19 -14.05 -5.62
N ASP A 244 -18.62 -13.44 -6.67
CA ASP A 244 -19.09 -13.57 -8.05
C ASP A 244 -18.97 -15.01 -8.55
N TRP A 245 -17.86 -15.69 -8.23
CA TRP A 245 -17.67 -17.10 -8.57
C TRP A 245 -18.70 -17.99 -7.87
N GLN A 246 -18.97 -17.75 -6.58
CA GLN A 246 -19.99 -18.46 -5.81
C GLN A 246 -21.38 -18.27 -6.43
N ALA A 247 -21.74 -17.05 -6.80
CA ALA A 247 -23.02 -16.76 -7.47
C ALA A 247 -23.16 -17.52 -8.80
N ALA A 248 -22.09 -17.55 -9.60
CA ALA A 248 -22.07 -18.26 -10.89
C ALA A 248 -22.23 -19.79 -10.74
N HIS A 249 -21.84 -20.35 -9.59
CA HIS A 249 -21.94 -21.79 -9.28
C HIS A 249 -23.13 -22.14 -8.39
N GLY A 250 -24.08 -21.22 -8.18
CA GLY A 250 -25.30 -21.47 -7.41
C GLY A 250 -25.09 -21.59 -5.89
N LEU A 251 -23.99 -21.03 -5.38
CA LEU A 251 -23.72 -20.93 -3.94
C LEU A 251 -24.14 -19.55 -3.39
N GLN A 252 -24.17 -19.43 -2.07
CA GLN A 252 -24.40 -18.14 -1.41
C GLN A 252 -23.17 -17.23 -1.63
N PRO A 253 -23.33 -16.01 -2.16
CA PRO A 253 -22.23 -15.10 -2.49
C PRO A 253 -21.75 -14.34 -1.24
N ASP A 254 -20.99 -15.02 -0.38
CA ASP A 254 -20.47 -14.47 0.89
C ASP A 254 -18.97 -14.12 0.84
N GLY A 255 -18.30 -14.44 -0.27
CA GLY A 255 -16.86 -14.25 -0.50
C GLY A 255 -15.97 -15.10 0.40
N ARG A 256 -16.54 -16.11 1.07
CA ARG A 256 -15.83 -17.00 1.99
C ARG A 256 -15.57 -18.36 1.35
N VAL A 257 -14.31 -18.76 1.33
CA VAL A 257 -13.94 -20.08 0.80
C VAL A 257 -14.10 -21.11 1.92
N GLY A 258 -15.28 -21.72 1.99
CA GLY A 258 -15.59 -22.83 2.89
C GLY A 258 -15.56 -24.20 2.20
N PRO A 259 -15.81 -25.29 2.94
CA PRO A 259 -15.81 -26.66 2.40
C PRO A 259 -16.72 -26.86 1.19
N LYS A 260 -17.92 -26.25 1.20
CA LYS A 260 -18.88 -26.33 0.08
C LYS A 260 -18.37 -25.61 -1.17
N THR A 261 -17.69 -24.47 -1.00
CA THR A 261 -17.09 -23.71 -2.09
C THR A 261 -15.98 -24.54 -2.76
N VAL A 262 -15.13 -25.19 -1.97
CA VAL A 262 -14.07 -26.09 -2.46
C VAL A 262 -14.64 -27.30 -3.20
N GLU A 263 -15.70 -27.93 -2.66
CA GLU A 263 -16.37 -29.07 -3.30
C GLU A 263 -16.98 -28.68 -4.67
N ALA A 264 -17.66 -27.53 -4.72
CA ALA A 264 -18.18 -26.99 -5.97
C ALA A 264 -17.06 -26.69 -6.98
N ALA A 265 -15.91 -26.17 -6.51
CA ALA A 265 -14.77 -25.87 -7.37
C ALA A 265 -14.17 -27.15 -7.95
N ARG A 266 -14.03 -28.20 -7.13
CA ARG A 266 -13.59 -29.52 -7.56
C ARG A 266 -14.51 -30.11 -8.63
N HIS A 267 -15.83 -30.02 -8.41
CA HIS A 267 -16.81 -30.46 -9.39
C HIS A 267 -16.73 -29.65 -10.70
N ALA A 268 -16.60 -28.33 -10.61
CA ALA A 268 -16.46 -27.45 -11.78
C ALA A 268 -15.19 -27.73 -12.58
N ALA A 269 -14.09 -28.06 -11.91
CA ALA A 269 -12.83 -28.45 -12.55
C ALA A 269 -12.84 -29.89 -13.10
N GLY A 270 -13.92 -30.65 -12.92
CA GLY A 270 -13.99 -32.08 -13.27
C GLY A 270 -13.10 -32.97 -12.38
N ILE A 271 -12.57 -32.44 -11.28
CA ILE A 271 -11.77 -33.15 -10.28
C ILE A 271 -12.73 -33.75 -9.27
N GLY A 272 -13.47 -34.78 -9.67
CA GLY A 272 -14.36 -35.48 -8.77
C GLY A 272 -15.76 -35.73 -9.33
N THR A 273 -15.89 -36.14 -10.58
CA THR A 273 -17.06 -36.96 -10.92
C THR A 273 -16.89 -38.29 -10.17
N PRO A 274 -17.69 -38.62 -9.13
CA PRO A 274 -17.93 -40.03 -8.87
C PRO A 274 -18.43 -40.58 -10.21
N ILE A 275 -17.70 -41.53 -10.77
CA ILE A 275 -18.18 -42.30 -11.92
C ILE A 275 -19.61 -42.70 -11.54
N PRO A 276 -20.66 -42.23 -12.25
CA PRO A 276 -21.98 -42.74 -12.01
C PRO A 276 -21.83 -44.24 -12.21
N MET A 277 -21.87 -45.01 -11.12
CA MET A 277 -22.08 -46.44 -11.27
C MET A 277 -23.35 -46.50 -12.09
N PRO A 278 -23.33 -47.10 -13.29
CA PRO A 278 -24.57 -47.30 -14.00
C PRO A 278 -25.48 -47.98 -12.98
N GLU A 279 -26.63 -47.37 -12.71
CA GLU A 279 -27.76 -48.08 -12.13
C GLU A 279 -28.12 -49.16 -13.17
N GLY A 280 -27.31 -50.21 -13.18
CA GLY A 280 -27.58 -51.46 -13.82
C GLY A 280 -28.74 -52.04 -13.06
N ASP A 281 -29.92 -51.58 -13.40
CA ASP A 281 -30.98 -52.42 -13.95
C ASP A 281 -30.52 -53.88 -14.11
N LEU A 282 -30.52 -54.60 -12.99
CA LEU A 282 -30.56 -56.05 -12.98
C LEU A 282 -32.00 -56.43 -13.32
N GLY A 283 -32.37 -56.15 -14.56
CA GLY A 283 -33.55 -56.69 -15.21
C GLY A 283 -33.41 -58.20 -15.27
N LEU A 284 -34.01 -58.86 -14.29
CA LEU A 284 -34.35 -60.28 -14.30
C LEU A 284 -35.55 -60.48 -15.23
N GLU A 285 -35.33 -60.87 -16.48
CA GLU A 285 -36.28 -61.67 -17.28
C GLU A 285 -35.55 -62.65 -18.20
#